data_AF-A0A6S6SMD9-F1
#
_entry.id   AF-A0A6S6SMD9-F1
#
_cell.length_a   1.000
_cell.length_b   1.000
_cell.length_c   1.000
_cell.angle_alpha   90.00
_cell.angle_beta   90.00
_cell.angle_gamma   90.00
#
_symmetry.space_group_name_H-M   'P 1'
#
loop_
_entity.id
_entity.type
_entity.pdbx_description
1 polymer ?
#
loop_
_entity_poly.entity_id
_entity_poly.type
_entity_poly.pdbx_seq_one_letter_code
_entity_poly.pdbx_strand_id
1 'polypeptide(L)'
;MNFEFTAETVLLIIAGILFGGLLSYIRSYIILRKHKKELKEYKDHLDRQMKITNTGNSALVTELEKMKQDNENLRISVQTLNQKPGRAELRLLNIYDAALRKMMAQAPGFSTAWENSLQEAEREYEANESGLKSIVSKVFGSGTGVVNDNNNIQQIENK
;
A
#
# COMPACT_ATOMS: atom_id res chain seq x y z
N MET A 1 29.65 -78.55 -52.16
CA MET A 1 29.78 -78.53 -50.69
C MET A 1 28.49 -79.11 -50.16
N ASN A 2 28.45 -80.44 -49.97
CA ASN A 2 27.23 -81.14 -49.58
C ASN A 2 27.00 -80.88 -48.09
N PHE A 3 25.99 -80.09 -47.75
CA PHE A 3 25.58 -79.95 -46.36
C PHE A 3 24.89 -81.26 -45.96
N GLU A 4 25.61 -82.14 -45.28
CA GLU A 4 24.98 -83.31 -44.67
C GLU A 4 24.06 -82.81 -43.55
N PHE A 5 22.75 -82.94 -43.77
CA PHE A 5 21.71 -82.63 -42.79
C PHE A 5 21.70 -83.67 -41.68
N THR A 6 22.75 -83.69 -40.86
CA THR A 6 22.80 -84.50 -39.64
C THR A 6 21.94 -83.83 -38.56
N ALA A 7 21.27 -84.61 -37.70
CA ALA A 7 20.37 -84.10 -36.68
C ALA A 7 21.02 -83.08 -35.72
N GLU A 8 22.33 -83.20 -35.50
CA GLU A 8 23.12 -82.28 -34.68
C GLU A 8 23.19 -80.86 -35.28
N THR A 9 23.35 -80.74 -36.61
CA THR A 9 23.40 -79.42 -37.28
C THR A 9 22.06 -78.70 -37.19
N VAL A 10 20.94 -79.43 -37.30
CA VAL A 10 19.59 -78.87 -37.19
C VAL A 10 19.32 -78.37 -35.75
N LEU A 11 19.74 -79.12 -34.73
CA LEU A 11 19.60 -78.70 -33.33
C LEU A 11 20.42 -77.44 -33.01
N LEU A 12 21.64 -77.32 -33.53
CA LEU A 12 22.47 -76.13 -33.34
C LEU A 12 21.88 -74.88 -34.00
N ILE A 13 21.27 -75.01 -35.19
CA ILE A 13 20.58 -73.90 -35.86
C ILE A 13 19.37 -73.45 -35.05
N ILE A 14 18.55 -74.38 -34.55
CA ILE A 14 17.38 -74.06 -33.71
C ILE A 14 17.82 -73.39 -32.41
N ALA A 15 18.87 -73.90 -31.75
CA ALA A 15 19.44 -73.29 -30.56
C ALA A 15 19.95 -71.87 -30.82
N GLY A 16 20.61 -71.63 -31.97
CA GLY A 16 21.06 -70.30 -32.39
C GLY A 16 19.92 -69.32 -32.61
N ILE A 17 18.81 -69.76 -33.23
CA ILE A 17 17.62 -68.93 -33.45
C ILE A 17 16.94 -68.60 -32.11
N LEU A 18 16.78 -69.59 -31.22
CA LEU A 18 16.21 -69.39 -29.89
C LEU A 18 17.07 -68.42 -29.05
N PHE A 19 18.39 -68.60 -29.08
CA PHE A 19 19.31 -67.73 -28.35
C PHE A 19 19.35 -66.31 -28.93
N GLY A 20 19.33 -66.17 -30.25
CA GLY A 20 19.24 -64.87 -30.93
C GLY A 20 17.93 -64.14 -30.63
N GLY A 21 16.80 -64.85 -30.61
CA GLY A 21 15.49 -64.32 -30.22
C GLY A 21 15.48 -63.86 -28.77
N LEU A 22 16.06 -64.65 -27.86
CA LEU A 22 16.17 -64.30 -26.45
C LEU A 22 17.04 -63.04 -26.23
N LEU A 23 18.19 -62.98 -26.90
CA LEU A 23 19.10 -61.83 -26.79
C LEU A 23 18.47 -60.54 -27.36
N SER A 24 17.74 -60.67 -28.47
CA SER A 24 16.98 -59.57 -29.07
C SER A 24 15.88 -59.06 -28.13
N TYR A 25 15.14 -59.97 -27.50
CA TYR A 25 14.10 -59.64 -26.53
C TYR A 25 14.65 -58.87 -25.32
N ILE A 26 15.78 -59.33 -24.76
CA ILE A 26 16.44 -58.66 -23.63
C ILE A 26 16.89 -57.24 -24.02
N ARG A 27 17.51 -57.06 -25.19
CA ARG A 27 17.93 -55.74 -25.67
C ARG A 27 16.72 -54.80 -25.86
N SER A 28 15.65 -55.29 -26.48
CA SER A 28 14.42 -54.53 -26.70
C SER A 28 13.80 -54.06 -25.38
N TYR A 29 13.79 -54.94 -24.37
CA TYR A 29 13.26 -54.61 -23.06
C TYR A 29 14.05 -53.51 -22.33
N ILE A 30 15.38 -53.52 -22.44
CA ILE A 30 16.25 -52.48 -21.86
C ILE A 30 16.02 -51.13 -22.55
N ILE A 31 15.90 -51.12 -23.88
CA ILE A 31 15.64 -49.91 -24.68
C ILE A 31 14.29 -49.29 -24.30
N LEU A 32 13.25 -50.13 -24.18
CA LEU A 32 11.92 -49.66 -23.80
C LEU A 32 11.89 -49.08 -22.38
N ARG A 33 12.67 -49.66 -21.45
CA ARG A 33 12.84 -49.10 -20.10
C ARG A 33 13.54 -47.75 -20.12
N LYS A 34 14.56 -47.57 -20.97
CA LYS A 34 15.26 -46.28 -21.13
C LYS A 34 14.31 -45.21 -21.66
N HIS A 35 13.58 -45.47 -22.74
CA HIS A 35 12.63 -44.50 -23.30
C HIS A 35 11.49 -44.16 -22.33
N LYS A 36 10.99 -45.12 -21.55
CA LYS A 36 10.02 -44.83 -20.48
C LYS A 36 10.60 -43.95 -19.39
N LYS A 37 11.88 -44.14 -19.04
CA LYS A 37 12.58 -43.30 -18.06
C LYS A 37 12.77 -41.88 -18.60
N GLU A 38 13.24 -41.73 -19.83
CA GLU A 38 13.40 -40.43 -20.51
C GLU A 38 12.06 -39.70 -20.61
N LEU A 39 10.98 -40.37 -21.02
CA LEU A 39 9.63 -39.79 -21.06
C LEU A 39 9.15 -39.33 -19.68
N LYS A 40 9.47 -40.09 -18.62
CA LYS A 40 9.13 -39.70 -17.25
C LYS A 40 9.91 -38.46 -16.83
N GLU A 41 11.21 -38.43 -17.11
CA GLU A 41 12.07 -37.29 -16.82
C GLU A 41 11.62 -36.03 -17.58
N TYR A 42 11.27 -36.14 -18.87
CA TYR A 42 10.71 -35.02 -19.63
C TYR A 42 9.40 -34.49 -19.05
N LYS A 43 8.49 -35.40 -18.67
CA LYS A 43 7.22 -35.01 -18.03
C LYS A 43 7.46 -34.32 -16.69
N ASP A 44 8.37 -34.83 -15.87
CA ASP A 44 8.72 -34.25 -14.58
C ASP A 44 9.37 -32.87 -14.75
N HIS A 45 10.25 -32.72 -15.74
CA HIS A 45 10.90 -31.45 -16.05
C HIS A 45 9.89 -30.40 -16.56
N LEU A 46 8.88 -30.82 -17.33
CA LEU A 46 7.79 -29.94 -17.79
C LEU A 46 6.86 -29.54 -16.64
N ASP A 47 6.48 -30.48 -15.78
CA ASP A 47 5.65 -30.19 -14.60
C ASP A 47 6.37 -29.22 -13.66
N ARG A 48 7.68 -29.40 -13.47
CA ARG A 48 8.51 -28.46 -12.71
C ARG A 48 8.57 -27.09 -13.35
N GLN A 49 8.77 -26.99 -14.67
CA GLN A 49 8.75 -25.70 -15.38
C GLN A 49 7.38 -25.02 -15.29
N MET A 50 6.29 -25.75 -15.51
CA MET A 50 4.93 -25.23 -15.38
C MET A 50 4.68 -24.73 -13.95
N LYS A 51 5.07 -25.49 -12.93
CA LYS A 51 4.97 -25.06 -11.52
C LYS A 51 5.77 -23.80 -11.27
N ILE A 52 7.03 -23.73 -11.73
CA ILE A 52 7.88 -22.54 -11.57
C ILE A 52 7.23 -21.34 -12.27
N THR A 53 6.81 -21.47 -13.53
CA THR A 53 6.15 -20.40 -14.27
C THR A 53 4.85 -19.97 -13.62
N ASN A 54 4.02 -20.91 -13.16
CA ASN A 54 2.76 -20.60 -12.51
C ASN A 54 2.98 -19.90 -11.15
N THR A 55 3.93 -20.38 -10.34
CA THR A 55 4.30 -19.72 -9.08
C THR A 55 4.86 -18.32 -9.30
N GLY A 56 5.77 -18.13 -10.26
CA GLY A 56 6.31 -16.82 -10.63
C GLY A 56 5.22 -15.88 -11.16
N ASN A 57 4.34 -16.37 -12.03
CA ASN A 57 3.22 -15.60 -12.55
C ASN A 57 2.23 -15.20 -11.43
N SER A 58 1.91 -16.11 -10.51
CA SER A 58 1.04 -15.82 -9.37
C SER A 58 1.64 -14.78 -8.42
N ALA A 59 2.96 -14.81 -8.20
CA ALA A 59 3.68 -13.80 -7.43
C ALA A 59 3.61 -12.43 -8.12
N LEU A 60 3.82 -12.37 -9.44
CA LEU A 60 3.70 -11.13 -10.21
C LEU A 60 2.28 -10.55 -10.16
N VAL A 61 1.25 -11.39 -10.30
CA VAL A 61 -0.16 -10.96 -10.17
C VAL A 61 -0.43 -10.40 -8.77
N THR A 62 0.08 -11.06 -7.72
CA THR A 62 -0.08 -10.62 -6.33
C THR A 62 0.62 -9.28 -6.08
N GLU A 63 1.83 -9.09 -6.61
CA GLU A 63 2.56 -7.83 -6.52
C GLU A 63 1.85 -6.71 -7.27
N LEU A 64 1.27 -7.00 -8.44
CA LEU A 64 0.47 -6.05 -9.20
C LEU A 64 -0.78 -5.62 -8.41
N GLU A 65 -1.48 -6.58 -7.81
CA GLU A 65 -2.67 -6.31 -6.98
C GLU A 65 -2.31 -5.46 -5.76
N LYS A 66 -1.20 -5.80 -5.07
CA LYS A 66 -0.67 -5.00 -3.97
C LYS A 66 -0.33 -3.58 -4.41
N MET A 67 0.37 -3.42 -5.53
CA MET A 67 0.74 -2.09 -6.04
C MET A 67 -0.48 -1.25 -6.41
N LYS A 68 -1.52 -1.88 -7.01
CA LYS A 68 -2.81 -1.21 -7.28
C LYS A 68 -3.50 -0.78 -5.99
N GLN A 69 -3.51 -1.64 -4.98
CA GLN A 69 -4.08 -1.33 -3.67
C GLN A 69 -3.34 -0.17 -3.00
N ASP A 70 -1.99 -0.20 -2.99
CA ASP A 70 -1.16 0.86 -2.44
C ASP A 70 -1.38 2.19 -3.20
N ASN A 71 -1.55 2.13 -4.53
CA ASN A 71 -1.84 3.31 -5.33
C ASN A 71 -3.19 3.96 -4.96
N GLU A 72 -4.25 3.17 -4.81
CA GLU A 72 -5.56 3.68 -4.41
C GLU A 72 -5.52 4.19 -2.96
N ASN A 73 -4.84 3.48 -2.05
CA ASN A 73 -4.63 3.93 -0.68
C ASN A 73 -3.89 5.29 -0.62
N LEU A 74 -2.85 5.46 -1.43
CA LEU A 74 -2.09 6.71 -1.54
C LEU A 74 -2.97 7.82 -2.13
N ARG A 75 -3.76 7.52 -3.16
CA ARG A 75 -4.70 8.48 -3.75
C ARG A 75 -5.73 8.97 -2.71
N ILE A 76 -6.35 8.05 -1.98
CA ILE A 76 -7.28 8.35 -0.89
C ILE A 76 -6.56 9.15 0.21
N SER A 77 -5.32 8.78 0.55
CA SER A 77 -4.51 9.50 1.54
C SER A 77 -4.22 10.93 1.08
N VAL A 78 -3.83 11.15 -0.18
CA VAL A 78 -3.60 12.49 -0.75
C VAL A 78 -4.88 13.33 -0.75
N GLN A 79 -6.03 12.72 -1.08
CA GLN A 79 -7.32 13.39 -1.01
C GLN A 79 -7.68 13.76 0.44
N THR A 80 -7.49 12.83 1.38
CA THR A 80 -7.70 13.06 2.81
C THR A 80 -6.75 14.11 3.37
N LEU A 81 -5.49 14.13 2.95
CA LEU A 81 -4.51 15.16 3.32
C LEU A 81 -4.89 16.54 2.78
N ASN A 82 -5.48 16.60 1.59
CA ASN A 82 -6.05 17.85 1.05
C ASN A 82 -7.30 18.32 1.81
N GLN A 83 -8.02 17.40 2.44
CA GLN A 83 -9.17 17.68 3.29
C GLN A 83 -8.78 17.99 4.74
N LYS A 84 -7.49 17.83 5.14
CA LYS A 84 -7.05 18.30 6.45
C LYS A 84 -7.28 19.82 6.55
N PRO A 85 -8.04 20.29 7.56
CA PRO A 85 -8.62 21.63 7.61
C PRO A 85 -7.58 22.75 7.40
N GLY A 86 -6.35 22.59 7.90
CA GLY A 86 -5.30 23.60 7.75
C GLY A 86 -4.81 23.89 6.32
N ARG A 87 -4.85 22.93 5.37
CA ARG A 87 -4.45 23.22 3.97
C ARG A 87 -5.61 23.75 3.13
N ALA A 88 -6.84 23.32 3.44
CA ALA A 88 -8.04 23.84 2.81
C ALA A 88 -8.26 25.32 3.19
N GLU A 89 -8.09 25.65 4.47
CA GLU A 89 -8.13 27.02 4.98
C GLU A 89 -7.03 27.89 4.36
N LEU A 90 -5.79 27.39 4.27
CA LEU A 90 -4.70 28.13 3.63
C LEU A 90 -4.92 28.36 2.12
N ARG A 91 -5.51 27.38 1.43
CA ARG A 91 -5.91 27.53 0.03
C ARG A 91 -7.00 28.59 -0.11
N LEU A 92 -8.00 28.56 0.77
CA LEU A 92 -9.09 29.53 0.79
C LEU A 92 -8.57 30.94 1.08
N LEU A 93 -7.66 31.09 2.05
CA LEU A 93 -7.00 32.36 2.37
C LEU A 93 -6.25 32.94 1.16
N ASN A 94 -5.48 32.10 0.45
CA ASN A 94 -4.79 32.53 -0.77
C ASN A 94 -5.75 32.96 -1.88
N ILE A 95 -6.89 32.27 -2.02
CA ILE A 95 -7.92 32.64 -3.01
C ILE A 95 -8.54 33.99 -2.62
N TYR A 96 -8.83 34.22 -1.34
CA TYR A 96 -9.33 35.50 -0.86
C TYR A 96 -8.33 36.63 -1.07
N ASP A 97 -7.04 36.44 -0.75
CA ASP A 97 -6.00 37.44 -1.00
C ASP A 97 -5.90 37.78 -2.50
N ALA A 98 -5.90 36.77 -3.37
CA ALA A 98 -5.88 36.97 -4.82
C ALA A 98 -7.13 37.69 -5.34
N ALA A 99 -8.31 37.39 -4.79
CA ALA A 99 -9.56 38.05 -5.14
C ALA A 99 -9.55 39.52 -4.67
N LEU A 100 -9.11 39.79 -3.44
CA LEU A 100 -8.98 41.14 -2.90
C LEU A 100 -8.02 42.00 -3.73
N ARG A 101 -6.85 41.47 -4.11
CA ARG A 101 -5.89 42.17 -4.98
C ARG A 101 -6.51 42.53 -6.33
N LYS A 102 -7.29 41.63 -6.93
CA LYS A 102 -8.00 41.91 -8.20
C LYS A 102 -9.08 42.97 -8.01
N MET A 103 -9.80 42.93 -6.90
CA MET A 103 -10.87 43.88 -6.59
C MET A 103 -10.33 45.29 -6.32
N MET A 104 -9.19 45.39 -5.61
CA MET A 104 -8.44 46.64 -5.44
C MET A 104 -7.95 47.21 -6.77
N ALA A 105 -7.55 46.37 -7.72
CA ALA A 105 -7.13 46.82 -9.04
C ALA A 105 -8.30 47.29 -9.93
N GLN A 106 -9.51 46.77 -9.72
CA GLN A 106 -10.69 47.07 -10.55
C GLN A 106 -11.54 48.23 -10.03
N ALA A 107 -11.53 48.51 -8.73
CA ALA A 107 -12.42 49.51 -8.12
C ALA A 107 -11.63 50.61 -7.39
N PRO A 108 -11.62 51.86 -7.89
CA PRO A 108 -11.00 52.99 -7.19
C PRO A 108 -11.74 53.28 -5.87
N GLY A 109 -11.00 53.41 -4.77
CA GLY A 109 -11.56 53.62 -3.43
C GLY A 109 -11.97 52.35 -2.68
N PHE A 110 -11.87 51.16 -3.31
CA PHE A 110 -12.17 49.90 -2.64
C PHE A 110 -11.19 49.60 -1.49
N SER A 111 -9.90 49.91 -1.66
CA SER A 111 -8.89 49.64 -0.62
C SER A 111 -9.17 50.35 0.70
N THR A 112 -9.59 51.62 0.67
CA THR A 112 -9.90 52.40 1.88
C THR A 112 -11.20 51.95 2.54
N ALA A 113 -12.23 51.63 1.75
CA ALA A 113 -13.48 51.07 2.28
C ALA A 113 -13.26 49.69 2.91
N TRP A 114 -12.43 48.84 2.28
CA TRP A 114 -12.07 47.54 2.79
C TRP A 114 -11.27 47.64 4.10
N GLU A 115 -10.25 48.50 4.17
CA GLU A 115 -9.43 48.68 5.36
C GLU A 115 -10.23 49.20 6.56
N ASN A 116 -11.14 50.15 6.34
CA ASN A 116 -12.07 50.61 7.38
C ASN A 116 -13.02 49.48 7.84
N SER A 117 -13.55 48.68 6.90
CA SER A 117 -14.42 47.56 7.24
C SER A 117 -13.68 46.43 7.98
N LEU A 118 -12.39 46.22 7.66
CA LEU A 118 -11.53 45.26 8.33
C LEU A 118 -11.27 45.70 9.78
N GLN A 119 -10.92 46.98 9.97
CA GLN A 119 -10.68 47.54 11.29
C GLN A 119 -11.94 47.56 12.18
N GLU A 120 -13.12 47.74 11.58
CA GLU A 120 -14.40 47.61 12.30
C GLU A 120 -14.68 46.15 12.68
N ALA A 121 -14.48 45.21 11.75
CA ALA A 121 -14.66 43.79 12.01
C ALA A 121 -13.68 43.24 13.08
N GLU A 122 -12.43 43.70 13.09
CA GLU A 122 -11.46 43.37 14.15
C GLU A 122 -11.94 43.87 15.52
N ARG A 123 -12.43 45.11 15.58
CA ARG A 123 -12.98 45.69 16.82
C ARG A 123 -14.23 44.95 17.31
N GLU A 124 -15.14 44.57 16.41
CA GLU A 124 -16.31 43.75 16.76
C GLU A 124 -15.91 42.34 17.24
N TYR A 125 -14.88 41.75 16.65
CA TYR A 125 -14.38 40.43 17.05
C TYR A 125 -13.74 40.46 18.45
N GLU A 126 -12.89 41.46 18.73
CA GLU A 126 -12.31 41.69 20.06
C GLU A 126 -13.38 42.00 21.12
N ALA A 127 -14.40 42.78 20.76
CA ALA A 127 -15.55 43.06 21.62
C ALA A 127 -16.37 41.78 21.91
N ASN A 128 -16.51 40.88 20.95
CA ASN A 128 -17.21 39.61 21.13
C ASN A 128 -16.41 38.60 21.98
N GLU A 129 -15.08 38.50 21.80
CA GLU A 129 -14.23 37.66 22.66
C GLU A 129 -14.18 38.16 24.10
N SER A 130 -14.11 39.48 24.31
CA SER A 130 -14.17 40.10 25.65
C SER A 130 -15.57 40.02 26.27
N GLY A 131 -16.63 40.15 25.48
CA GLY A 131 -18.03 39.97 25.88
C GLY A 131 -18.31 38.56 26.39
N LEU A 132 -17.86 37.53 25.66
CA LEU A 132 -17.97 36.13 26.09
C LEU A 132 -17.14 35.85 27.37
N LYS A 133 -15.93 36.41 27.49
CA LYS A 133 -15.14 36.33 28.73
C LYS A 133 -15.85 36.95 29.94
N SER A 134 -16.55 38.07 29.76
CA SER A 134 -17.29 38.74 30.83
C SER A 134 -18.54 37.97 31.29
N ILE A 135 -19.19 37.25 30.39
CA ILE A 135 -20.34 36.39 30.72
C ILE A 135 -19.87 35.14 31.46
N VAL A 136 -18.78 34.52 31.00
CA VAL A 136 -18.16 33.37 31.66
C VAL A 136 -17.67 33.76 33.06
N SER A 137 -16.97 34.90 33.24
CA SER A 137 -16.52 35.34 34.56
C SER A 137 -17.67 35.71 35.50
N LYS A 138 -18.81 36.19 35.00
CA LYS A 138 -20.00 36.51 35.82
C LYS A 138 -20.77 35.26 36.25
N VAL A 139 -20.78 34.22 35.42
CA VAL A 139 -21.44 32.93 35.71
C VAL A 139 -20.58 32.03 36.61
N PHE A 140 -19.25 32.08 36.48
CA PHE A 140 -18.33 31.32 37.33
C PHE A 140 -17.77 32.11 38.54
N GLY A 141 -17.89 33.44 38.56
CA GLY A 141 -17.32 34.31 39.60
C GLY A 141 -18.29 34.78 40.69
N SER A 142 -19.56 34.39 40.65
CA SER A 142 -20.56 34.73 41.69
C SER A 142 -20.98 33.52 42.54
N GLY A 143 -20.08 32.54 42.70
CA GLY A 143 -20.44 31.24 43.26
C GLY A 143 -19.37 30.54 44.09
N THR A 144 -18.43 31.25 44.73
CA THR A 144 -17.64 30.70 45.85
C THR A 144 -16.97 31.84 46.59
N GLY A 145 -17.40 32.09 47.83
CA GLY A 145 -16.59 32.82 48.79
C GLY A 145 -15.31 32.02 49.07
N VAL A 146 -14.16 32.60 48.75
CA VAL A 146 -12.90 32.29 49.42
C VAL A 146 -12.41 33.62 50.00
N VAL A 147 -12.88 33.89 51.22
CA VAL A 147 -12.10 34.68 52.17
C VAL A 147 -10.95 33.75 52.60
N ASN A 148 -9.71 34.11 52.28
CA ASN A 148 -8.60 33.75 53.16
C ASN A 148 -7.50 34.81 53.07
N ASP A 149 -7.28 35.42 54.23
CA ASP A 149 -6.37 36.51 54.55
C ASP A 149 -4.90 36.19 54.23
N ASN A 150 -4.21 37.07 53.51
CA ASN A 150 -2.74 37.03 53.39
C ASN A 150 -2.05 38.39 53.61
N ASN A 151 -2.77 39.41 54.11
CA ASN A 151 -2.21 40.77 54.22
C ASN A 151 -1.99 41.27 55.66
N ASN A 152 -1.99 40.40 56.68
CA ASN A 152 -1.83 40.85 58.08
C ASN A 152 -0.62 40.29 58.85
N ILE A 153 0.39 39.74 58.19
CA ILE A 153 1.61 39.26 58.86
C ILE A 153 2.76 40.29 58.85
N GLN A 154 2.64 41.44 58.18
CA GLN A 154 3.74 42.41 58.09
C GLN A 154 3.67 43.63 59.04
N GLN A 155 2.77 43.67 60.03
CA GLN A 155 2.62 44.86 60.90
C GLN A 155 2.87 44.66 62.41
N ILE A 156 3.39 43.51 62.87
CA ILE A 156 3.66 43.31 64.31
C ILE A 156 5.15 43.19 64.66
N GLU A 157 6.07 43.19 63.70
CA GLU A 157 7.52 43.10 64.00
C GLU A 157 8.28 44.45 63.98
N ASN A 158 7.58 45.57 63.87
CA ASN A 158 8.18 46.90 64.03
C ASN A 158 7.30 47.79 64.90
N LYS A 159 7.35 47.55 66.21
CA LYS A 159 7.07 48.60 67.20
C LYS A 159 7.90 48.36 68.46
#